data_AF-A0A1X0NRQ5-F1
#
_entry.id   AF-A0A1X0NRQ5-F1
#
_cell.length_a   1.000
_cell.length_b   1.000
_cell.length_c   1.000
_cell.angle_alpha   90.00
_cell.angle_beta   90.00
_cell.angle_gamma   90.00
#
_symmetry.space_group_name_H-M   'P 1'
#
loop_
_entity.id
_entity.type
_entity.pdbx_description
1 polymer ?
#
loop_
_entity_poly.entity_id
_entity_poly.type
_entity_poly.pdbx_seq_one_letter_code
_entity_poly.pdbx_strand_id
1 'polypeptide(L)'
;STVTLTIAFTGRIQAWDQGGIYTNDKSESTTTGIGVSATQGVLLTHFEVSLARLAFPCPDDPQQYRLIWQLQSLQLPSLYSLVTSNTSEIMKKTMGNKGIQYSFAPIGPLPAYVLAFAAFSGSVEVVETTLHTRKPLSTLVEDNNKNNNNKCNTMGIRNYNNVETILPLRVITSKTSGVSLSMLNQIAYIAQEAVRLLEDFFAAPLPLQQLPFSENFEHQEEMLTIVVAPTMPYISGMEHHSCIFLNETIYRTSQNNNNNNNSSSGSGSSGNSNNNNNTKGSSKQQATSSDEVSRVELIVHELAHHWVGNALGMPFVLKEGVCLLLEQCFCDIIMGKPMRKIKPSGDTLSSTFITPAPSVSTTSSRTESSLTVSTATTVVDTEKGKEFTGYSYQKALNTLRDVVSRMGFSTFKERMQYMYFNEVMKHSENCGEEDYNSHFSVKDYLTPYVRADEFLAYMGT
;
A
#
# COMPACT_ATOMS: atom_id res chain seq x y z
N SER A 1 -14.29 -28.57 -16.27
CA SER A 1 -15.38 -27.79 -16.91
C SER A 1 -15.40 -26.40 -16.32
N THR A 2 -15.50 -25.37 -17.15
CA THR A 2 -15.67 -23.99 -16.70
C THR A 2 -17.16 -23.71 -16.51
N VAL A 3 -17.53 -22.99 -15.44
CA VAL A 3 -18.90 -22.58 -15.15
C VAL A 3 -18.93 -21.07 -14.96
N THR A 4 -19.93 -20.40 -15.55
CA THR A 4 -20.17 -18.97 -15.33
C THR A 4 -21.23 -18.79 -14.24
N LEU A 5 -20.88 -18.10 -13.16
CA LEU A 5 -21.79 -17.69 -12.10
C LEU A 5 -22.08 -16.19 -12.22
N THR A 6 -23.36 -15.82 -12.33
CA THR A 6 -23.80 -14.42 -12.38
C THR A 6 -24.71 -14.13 -11.20
N ILE A 7 -24.36 -13.12 -10.41
CA ILE A 7 -25.11 -12.71 -9.21
C ILE A 7 -25.49 -11.24 -9.35
N ALA A 8 -26.78 -10.95 -9.20
CA ALA A 8 -27.28 -9.60 -9.02
C ALA A 8 -27.48 -9.31 -7.53
N PHE A 9 -27.01 -8.17 -7.06
CA PHE A 9 -27.10 -7.77 -5.66
C PHE A 9 -27.34 -6.26 -5.54
N THR A 10 -27.76 -5.83 -4.37
CA THR A 10 -27.90 -4.41 -4.02
C THR A 10 -27.39 -4.20 -2.60
N GLY A 11 -26.86 -3.01 -2.32
CA GLY A 11 -26.30 -2.63 -1.04
C GLY A 11 -26.40 -1.13 -0.84
N ARG A 12 -26.05 -0.67 0.36
CA ARG A 12 -25.91 0.76 0.66
C ARG A 12 -24.44 1.13 0.60
N ILE A 13 -24.16 2.37 0.21
CA ILE A 13 -22.84 2.98 0.44
C ILE A 13 -22.63 3.01 1.95
N GLN A 14 -21.49 2.49 2.39
CA GLN A 14 -21.18 2.33 3.80
C GLN A 14 -20.78 3.66 4.42
N ALA A 15 -20.93 3.73 5.74
CA ALA A 15 -20.39 4.85 6.51
C ALA A 15 -18.86 4.87 6.41
N TRP A 16 -18.27 6.05 6.61
CA TRP A 16 -16.83 6.27 6.41
C TRP A 16 -15.89 5.44 7.28
N ASP A 17 -16.42 4.75 8.30
CA ASP A 17 -15.70 3.95 9.30
C ASP A 17 -15.96 2.44 9.17
N GLN A 18 -16.63 1.99 8.11
CA GLN A 18 -16.99 0.59 7.91
C GLN A 18 -16.24 -0.13 6.77
N GLY A 19 -15.73 0.62 5.79
CA GLY A 19 -15.05 0.07 4.60
C GLY A 19 -16.03 -0.41 3.53
N GLY A 20 -15.61 -1.32 2.66
CA GLY A 20 -16.39 -1.65 1.46
C GLY A 20 -16.34 -0.49 0.46
N ILE A 21 -17.50 -0.05 -0.03
CA ILE A 21 -17.63 1.21 -0.79
C ILE A 21 -18.23 2.25 0.14
N TYR A 22 -17.51 3.34 0.41
CA TYR A 22 -17.89 4.36 1.38
C TYR A 22 -17.73 5.78 0.84
N THR A 23 -18.29 6.73 1.57
CA THR A 23 -18.14 8.17 1.35
C THR A 23 -17.78 8.87 2.65
N ASN A 24 -17.07 9.99 2.56
CA ASN A 24 -16.72 10.84 3.71
C ASN A 24 -17.87 11.78 4.14
N ASP A 25 -19.00 11.74 3.44
CA ASP A 25 -20.11 12.62 3.72
C ASP A 25 -20.81 12.26 5.03
N LYS A 26 -20.70 13.17 6.02
CA LYS A 26 -21.43 13.10 7.29
C LYS A 26 -22.86 13.62 7.13
N SER A 27 -23.56 13.23 6.08
CA SER A 27 -25.00 13.50 6.02
C SER A 27 -25.72 12.55 6.97
N GLU A 28 -25.64 12.84 8.27
CA GLU A 28 -26.82 12.65 9.11
C GLU A 28 -27.95 13.36 8.39
N SER A 29 -29.00 12.61 8.08
CA SER A 29 -30.18 13.05 7.36
C SER A 29 -30.83 14.25 8.05
N THR A 30 -30.40 15.47 7.76
CA THR A 30 -31.25 16.64 7.87
C THR A 30 -32.20 16.61 6.69
N THR A 31 -33.30 15.87 6.86
CA THR A 31 -34.53 16.02 6.09
C THR A 31 -35.09 17.42 6.31
N THR A 32 -34.50 18.42 5.67
CA THR A 32 -35.19 19.67 5.34
C THR A 32 -35.58 19.56 3.88
N GLY A 33 -36.89 19.38 3.63
CA GLY A 33 -37.49 19.03 2.34
C GLY A 33 -37.39 20.07 1.23
N ILE A 34 -36.19 20.56 0.91
CA ILE A 34 -35.91 21.41 -0.24
C ILE A 34 -34.60 20.93 -0.87
N GLY A 35 -34.72 20.05 -1.86
CA GLY A 35 -33.64 19.68 -2.79
C GLY A 35 -32.50 18.87 -2.17
N VAL A 36 -32.21 17.72 -2.76
CA VAL A 36 -30.95 17.00 -2.51
C VAL A 36 -29.81 17.92 -2.96
N SER A 37 -29.23 18.68 -2.03
CA SER A 37 -27.96 19.38 -2.26
C SER A 37 -26.95 18.29 -2.60
N ALA A 38 -26.43 18.28 -3.83
CA ALA A 38 -25.45 17.31 -4.27
C ALA A 38 -24.25 17.38 -3.31
N THR A 39 -24.17 16.39 -2.45
CA THR A 39 -23.17 16.24 -1.41
C THR A 39 -21.80 16.20 -2.08
N GLN A 40 -20.99 17.24 -1.86
CA GLN A 40 -19.58 17.25 -2.28
C GLN A 40 -18.84 16.18 -1.50
N GLY A 41 -18.48 15.07 -2.16
CA GLY A 41 -17.82 13.94 -1.53
C GLY A 41 -16.98 13.13 -2.50
N VAL A 42 -16.20 12.22 -1.94
CA VAL A 42 -15.47 11.20 -2.71
C VAL A 42 -16.05 9.84 -2.38
N LEU A 43 -16.32 9.03 -3.40
CA LEU A 43 -16.56 7.60 -3.20
C LEU A 43 -15.22 6.90 -3.23
N LEU A 44 -14.97 6.07 -2.22
CA LEU A 44 -13.74 5.31 -2.07
C LEU A 44 -14.08 3.84 -1.79
N THR A 45 -13.18 2.95 -2.19
CA THR A 45 -13.15 1.57 -1.75
C THR A 45 -12.16 1.38 -0.60
N HIS A 46 -12.42 0.42 0.28
CA HIS A 46 -11.43 -0.15 1.18
C HIS A 46 -11.86 -1.58 1.53
N PHE A 47 -11.06 -2.55 1.10
CA PHE A 47 -11.46 -3.95 1.13
C PHE A 47 -10.64 -4.83 2.08
N GLU A 48 -9.55 -4.33 2.67
CA GLU A 48 -8.79 -5.07 3.67
C GLU A 48 -9.50 -5.03 5.05
N VAL A 49 -9.54 -6.11 5.82
CA VAL A 49 -9.00 -7.47 5.59
C VAL A 49 -9.87 -8.39 4.76
N SER A 50 -11.18 -8.16 4.80
CA SER A 50 -12.20 -9.01 4.20
C SER A 50 -13.49 -8.21 4.04
N LEU A 51 -13.35 -6.99 3.55
CA LEU A 51 -14.44 -6.03 3.37
C LEU A 51 -14.89 -5.94 1.90
N ALA A 52 -14.21 -6.62 0.96
CA ALA A 52 -14.68 -6.75 -0.43
C ALA A 52 -16.08 -7.37 -0.48
N ARG A 53 -16.34 -8.36 0.38
CA ARG A 53 -17.66 -9.01 0.54
C ARG A 53 -18.81 -8.06 0.91
N LEU A 54 -18.50 -6.89 1.48
CA LEU A 54 -19.52 -5.87 1.80
C LEU A 54 -19.91 -5.05 0.57
N ALA A 55 -19.06 -5.03 -0.46
CA ALA A 55 -19.28 -4.32 -1.70
C ALA A 55 -19.87 -5.23 -2.79
N PHE A 56 -19.40 -6.47 -2.91
CA PHE A 56 -19.90 -7.43 -3.89
C PHE A 56 -19.64 -8.90 -3.45
N PRO A 57 -20.48 -9.87 -3.83
CA PRO A 57 -20.25 -11.28 -3.55
C PRO A 57 -18.98 -11.79 -4.23
N CYS A 58 -17.99 -12.22 -3.44
CA CYS A 58 -16.72 -12.72 -3.96
C CYS A 58 -16.03 -13.70 -3.00
N PRO A 59 -15.11 -14.55 -3.50
CA PRO A 59 -14.14 -15.26 -2.69
C PRO A 59 -13.15 -14.25 -2.07
N ASP A 60 -13.31 -14.00 -0.77
CA ASP A 60 -12.64 -12.92 -0.05
C ASP A 60 -11.72 -13.49 1.03
N ASP A 61 -10.75 -14.29 0.58
CA ASP A 61 -9.67 -14.85 1.40
C ASP A 61 -8.34 -14.74 0.60
N PRO A 62 -7.42 -13.86 1.00
CA PRO A 62 -6.19 -13.59 0.24
C PRO A 62 -5.18 -14.75 0.27
N GLN A 63 -5.34 -15.72 1.16
CA GLN A 63 -4.48 -16.92 1.21
C GLN A 63 -4.95 -17.99 0.22
N GLN A 64 -6.25 -18.00 -0.11
CA GLN A 64 -6.85 -19.03 -0.95
C GLN A 64 -7.16 -18.55 -2.37
N TYR A 65 -7.52 -17.26 -2.52
CA TYR A 65 -8.07 -16.76 -3.78
C TYR A 65 -7.30 -15.55 -4.28
N ARG A 66 -6.77 -15.69 -5.48
CA ARG A 66 -6.25 -14.59 -6.30
C ARG A 66 -6.78 -14.79 -7.71
N LEU A 67 -7.52 -13.81 -8.20
CA LEU A 67 -8.34 -13.93 -9.40
C LEU A 67 -8.03 -12.78 -10.36
N ILE A 68 -8.30 -12.99 -11.64
CA ILE A 68 -8.37 -11.88 -12.60
C ILE A 68 -9.64 -11.10 -12.31
N TRP A 69 -9.51 -9.80 -12.12
CA TRP A 69 -10.60 -8.89 -11.82
C TRP A 69 -10.78 -7.90 -12.97
N GLN A 70 -12.03 -7.51 -13.22
CA GLN A 70 -12.32 -6.44 -14.16
C GLN A 70 -13.54 -5.66 -13.70
N LEU A 71 -13.39 -4.35 -13.56
CA LEU A 71 -14.52 -3.44 -13.39
C LEU A 71 -15.14 -3.15 -14.76
N GLN A 72 -15.97 -4.08 -15.23
CA GLN A 72 -16.56 -4.03 -16.57
C GLN A 72 -17.50 -2.84 -16.77
N SER A 73 -18.21 -2.42 -15.72
CA SER A 73 -19.15 -1.31 -15.79
C SER A 73 -19.35 -0.66 -14.43
N LEU A 74 -18.91 0.58 -14.30
CA LEU A 74 -19.22 1.47 -13.19
C LEU A 74 -20.06 2.63 -13.72
N GLN A 75 -21.32 2.72 -13.31
CA GLN A 75 -22.21 3.82 -13.71
C GLN A 75 -22.39 4.78 -12.53
N LEU A 76 -22.04 6.04 -12.73
CA LEU A 76 -22.08 7.08 -11.70
C LEU A 76 -22.86 8.31 -12.19
N PRO A 77 -23.51 9.07 -11.29
CA PRO A 77 -24.08 10.36 -11.63
C PRO A 77 -23.04 11.31 -12.24
N SER A 78 -23.48 12.21 -13.13
CA SER A 78 -22.58 13.12 -13.86
C SER A 78 -21.85 14.15 -13.00
N LEU A 79 -22.22 14.26 -11.72
CA LEU A 79 -21.50 15.08 -10.73
C LEU A 79 -20.10 14.52 -10.44
N TYR A 80 -19.86 13.22 -10.63
CA TYR A 80 -18.54 12.62 -10.49
C TYR A 80 -17.68 12.95 -11.72
N SER A 81 -16.81 13.95 -11.56
CA SER A 81 -16.02 14.55 -12.64
C SER A 81 -14.80 13.71 -13.02
N LEU A 82 -14.19 13.05 -12.02
CA LEU A 82 -13.01 12.22 -12.16
C LEU A 82 -13.26 10.87 -11.48
N VAL A 83 -12.91 9.78 -12.18
CA VAL A 83 -12.95 8.41 -11.67
C VAL A 83 -11.60 7.75 -11.98
N THR A 84 -11.03 7.05 -11.01
CA THR A 84 -9.82 6.24 -11.19
C THR A 84 -10.00 4.87 -10.55
N SER A 85 -9.23 3.88 -11.01
CA SER A 85 -9.25 2.49 -10.55
C SER A 85 -7.84 1.90 -10.63
N ASN A 86 -7.70 0.58 -10.42
CA ASN A 86 -6.43 -0.14 -10.51
C ASN A 86 -5.79 -0.07 -11.90
N THR A 87 -6.59 0.15 -12.94
CA THR A 87 -6.12 0.17 -14.33
C THR A 87 -6.58 1.42 -15.07
N SER A 88 -6.06 1.58 -16.28
CA SER A 88 -6.52 2.60 -17.22
C SER A 88 -8.00 2.41 -17.60
N GLU A 89 -8.66 3.53 -17.86
CA GLU A 89 -10.03 3.59 -18.39
C GLU A 89 -10.01 3.11 -19.85
N ILE A 90 -10.79 2.09 -20.18
CA ILE A 90 -10.93 1.59 -21.56
C ILE A 90 -12.14 2.17 -22.27
N MET A 91 -13.15 2.64 -21.53
CA MET A 91 -14.35 3.23 -22.09
C MET A 91 -14.98 4.23 -21.11
N LYS A 92 -15.45 5.35 -21.66
CA LYS A 92 -16.34 6.30 -21.00
C LYS A 92 -17.51 6.65 -21.90
N LYS A 93 -18.73 6.46 -21.39
CA LYS A 93 -19.97 6.65 -22.17
C LYS A 93 -21.01 7.44 -21.39
N THR A 94 -21.53 8.50 -22.00
CA THR A 94 -22.66 9.26 -21.45
C THR A 94 -23.96 8.48 -21.62
N MET A 95 -24.67 8.24 -20.51
CA MET A 95 -25.93 7.48 -20.46
C MET A 95 -27.15 8.41 -20.31
N GLY A 96 -27.08 9.61 -20.89
CA GLY A 96 -28.09 10.66 -20.77
C GLY A 96 -28.34 11.04 -19.31
N ASN A 97 -29.61 11.06 -18.89
CA ASN A 97 -30.01 11.37 -17.51
C ASN A 97 -29.56 10.33 -16.48
N LYS A 98 -29.01 9.19 -16.91
CA LYS A 98 -28.54 8.11 -16.02
C LYS A 98 -27.07 8.28 -15.58
N GLY A 99 -26.40 9.34 -16.03
CA GLY A 99 -25.01 9.66 -15.65
C GLY A 99 -23.98 9.20 -16.67
N ILE A 100 -22.80 8.82 -16.20
CA ILE A 100 -21.66 8.39 -17.02
C ILE A 100 -21.30 6.95 -16.62
N GLN A 101 -21.07 6.12 -17.63
CA GLN A 101 -20.61 4.75 -17.47
C GLN A 101 -19.12 4.66 -17.81
N TYR A 102 -18.35 4.00 -16.96
CA TYR A 102 -16.93 3.78 -17.06
C TYR A 102 -16.65 2.28 -17.15
N SER A 103 -15.62 1.89 -17.89
CA SER A 103 -15.08 0.53 -17.90
C SER A 103 -13.58 0.59 -17.79
N PHE A 104 -13.02 -0.39 -17.08
CA PHE A 104 -11.60 -0.48 -16.82
C PHE A 104 -11.03 -1.79 -17.35
N ALA A 105 -9.74 -1.75 -17.67
CA ALA A 105 -8.96 -2.91 -18.05
C ALA A 105 -9.00 -4.03 -16.98
N PRO A 106 -8.88 -5.31 -17.38
CA PRO A 106 -8.70 -6.40 -16.44
C PRO A 106 -7.34 -6.31 -15.72
N ILE A 107 -7.25 -6.90 -14.53
CA ILE A 107 -6.03 -6.94 -13.73
C ILE A 107 -5.89 -8.25 -12.95
N GLY A 108 -4.65 -8.68 -12.74
CA GLY A 108 -4.30 -9.78 -11.86
C GLY A 108 -3.79 -11.01 -12.59
N PRO A 109 -3.77 -12.18 -11.94
CA PRO A 109 -4.52 -12.52 -10.72
C PRO A 109 -4.04 -11.84 -9.42
N LEU A 110 -4.99 -11.31 -8.63
CA LEU A 110 -4.77 -10.57 -7.37
C LEU A 110 -5.82 -10.94 -6.30
N PRO A 111 -5.55 -10.73 -5.00
CA PRO A 111 -6.56 -10.90 -3.96
C PRO A 111 -7.64 -9.81 -4.03
N ALA A 112 -8.85 -10.06 -3.53
CA ALA A 112 -9.96 -9.10 -3.63
C ALA A 112 -9.69 -7.77 -2.90
N TYR A 113 -8.88 -7.78 -1.84
CA TYR A 113 -8.68 -6.61 -0.98
C TYR A 113 -7.93 -5.45 -1.67
N VAL A 114 -7.20 -5.71 -2.75
CA VAL A 114 -6.40 -4.69 -3.45
C VAL A 114 -7.17 -3.95 -4.54
N LEU A 115 -8.43 -4.32 -4.78
CA LEU A 115 -9.26 -3.67 -5.78
C LEU A 115 -9.68 -2.28 -5.33
N ALA A 116 -9.61 -1.34 -6.25
CA ALA A 116 -9.91 0.05 -5.99
C ALA A 116 -10.78 0.72 -7.05
N PHE A 117 -11.62 1.63 -6.58
CA PHE A 117 -11.93 2.82 -7.36
C PHE A 117 -12.11 4.04 -6.44
N ALA A 118 -11.81 5.22 -6.99
CA ALA A 118 -12.12 6.50 -6.38
C ALA A 118 -12.91 7.36 -7.37
N ALA A 119 -13.98 8.01 -6.90
CA ALA A 119 -14.79 8.91 -7.72
C ALA A 119 -15.04 10.24 -7.01
N PHE A 120 -14.65 11.35 -7.66
CA PHE A 120 -14.70 12.70 -7.09
C PHE A 120 -15.87 13.51 -7.65
N SER A 121 -16.75 14.01 -6.78
CA SER A 121 -17.91 14.81 -7.17
C SER A 121 -17.64 16.30 -7.43
N GLY A 122 -16.37 16.71 -7.48
CA GLY A 122 -15.96 18.11 -7.44
C GLY A 122 -14.68 18.39 -8.21
N SER A 123 -14.13 19.58 -8.03
CA SER A 123 -12.88 19.96 -8.68
C SER A 123 -11.70 19.23 -8.04
N VAL A 124 -10.82 18.71 -8.88
CA VAL A 124 -9.64 17.93 -8.49
C VAL A 124 -8.36 18.69 -8.86
N GLU A 125 -7.32 18.51 -8.06
CA GLU A 125 -5.92 18.78 -8.43
C GLU A 125 -5.29 17.46 -8.86
N VAL A 126 -4.55 17.48 -9.97
CA VAL A 126 -3.82 16.32 -10.48
C VAL A 126 -2.40 16.77 -10.82
N VAL A 127 -1.42 16.10 -10.23
CA VAL A 127 -0.03 16.14 -10.68
C VAL A 127 0.21 14.88 -11.50
N GLU A 128 0.62 15.04 -12.75
CA GLU A 128 1.01 13.94 -13.62
C GLU A 128 2.49 14.09 -13.97
N THR A 129 3.26 13.03 -13.74
CA THR A 129 4.70 12.96 -14.01
C THR A 129 5.04 11.59 -14.58
N THR A 130 6.30 11.37 -14.92
CA THR A 130 6.81 10.08 -15.41
C THR A 130 7.46 9.29 -14.30
N LEU A 131 7.16 8.00 -14.21
CA LEU A 131 7.87 7.04 -13.39
C LEU A 131 8.80 6.21 -14.28
N HIS A 132 10.06 6.15 -13.89
CA HIS A 132 11.06 5.29 -14.53
C HIS A 132 11.12 3.98 -13.77
N THR A 133 10.91 2.87 -14.48
CA THR A 133 10.89 1.52 -13.91
C THR A 133 11.81 0.61 -14.71
N ARG A 134 12.22 -0.51 -14.13
CA ARG A 134 12.98 -1.54 -14.87
C ARG A 134 12.08 -2.22 -15.90
N LYS A 135 12.65 -2.65 -17.03
CA LYS A 135 11.90 -3.46 -18.01
C LYS A 135 11.63 -4.88 -17.45
N PRO A 136 10.42 -5.45 -17.64
CA PRO A 136 10.14 -6.85 -17.30
C PRO A 136 11.03 -7.84 -18.06
N LEU A 137 11.45 -8.92 -17.39
CA LEU A 137 12.37 -9.93 -17.91
C LEU A 137 11.84 -10.65 -19.17
N SER A 138 10.53 -10.86 -19.25
CA SER A 138 9.85 -11.53 -20.38
C SER A 138 10.13 -10.85 -21.73
N THR A 139 10.24 -9.52 -21.74
CA THR A 139 10.48 -8.73 -22.97
C THR A 139 11.95 -8.68 -23.40
N LEU A 140 12.88 -9.20 -22.61
CA LEU A 140 14.31 -9.29 -22.97
C LEU A 140 14.65 -10.60 -23.68
N VAL A 141 13.80 -11.63 -23.55
CA VAL A 141 13.98 -12.92 -24.24
C VAL A 141 13.65 -12.81 -25.73
N GLU A 142 12.65 -12.01 -26.10
CA GLU A 142 12.31 -11.76 -27.51
C GLU A 142 13.40 -11.01 -28.27
N ASP A 143 14.10 -10.08 -27.61
CA ASP A 143 15.21 -9.33 -28.22
C ASP A 143 16.47 -10.21 -28.40
N ASN A 144 16.69 -11.18 -27.51
CA ASN A 144 17.86 -12.07 -27.56
C ASN A 144 17.70 -13.28 -28.49
N ASN A 145 16.47 -13.73 -28.76
CA ASN A 145 16.23 -14.86 -29.67
C ASN A 145 16.53 -14.57 -31.16
N LYS A 146 16.87 -13.32 -31.51
CA LYS A 146 17.43 -12.99 -32.84
C LYS A 146 18.96 -13.14 -32.92
N ASN A 147 19.66 -13.32 -31.80
CA ASN A 147 21.13 -13.40 -31.78
C ASN A 147 21.66 -14.48 -30.81
N ASN A 148 21.99 -15.63 -31.40
CA ASN A 148 22.95 -16.67 -30.97
C ASN A 148 22.47 -17.87 -30.13
N ASN A 149 22.58 -19.03 -30.80
CA ASN A 149 22.83 -20.35 -30.24
C ASN A 149 24.13 -20.37 -29.41
N ASN A 150 24.05 -20.31 -28.08
CA ASN A 150 25.10 -20.85 -27.21
C ASN A 150 24.54 -21.23 -25.83
N LYS A 151 24.51 -22.54 -25.58
CA LYS A 151 24.28 -23.15 -24.27
C LYS A 151 25.41 -22.75 -23.31
N CYS A 152 25.08 -22.19 -22.13
CA CYS A 152 25.98 -22.25 -20.98
C CYS A 152 25.22 -22.17 -19.64
N ASN A 153 25.38 -23.24 -18.85
CA ASN A 153 25.03 -23.34 -17.44
C ASN A 153 25.95 -22.43 -16.60
N THR A 154 25.44 -21.33 -16.06
CA THR A 154 25.98 -20.70 -14.84
C THR A 154 24.88 -19.81 -14.24
N MET A 155 24.51 -20.05 -12.97
CA MET A 155 23.67 -19.13 -12.18
C MET A 155 24.40 -17.79 -12.07
N GLY A 156 24.07 -16.87 -12.97
CA GLY A 156 24.52 -15.50 -12.94
C GLY A 156 23.29 -14.62 -12.98
N ILE A 157 22.98 -13.99 -11.85
CA ILE A 157 22.20 -12.76 -11.82
C ILE A 157 23.02 -11.75 -12.63
N ARG A 158 22.84 -11.75 -13.97
CA ARG A 158 23.55 -10.84 -14.85
C ARG A 158 23.08 -9.42 -14.53
N ASN A 159 23.99 -8.46 -14.66
CA ASN A 159 23.70 -7.03 -14.63
C ASN A 159 22.63 -6.67 -15.68
N TYR A 160 21.36 -6.69 -15.31
CA TYR A 160 20.21 -6.23 -16.10
C TYR A 160 20.09 -4.69 -16.06
N ASN A 161 21.22 -4.00 -16.10
CA ASN A 161 21.24 -2.55 -16.11
C ASN A 161 21.07 -2.10 -17.58
N ASN A 162 19.96 -1.41 -17.86
CA ASN A 162 19.88 -0.21 -18.74
C ASN A 162 18.65 -0.14 -19.66
N VAL A 163 17.63 -0.98 -19.54
CA VAL A 163 16.37 -0.73 -20.26
C VAL A 163 15.30 -0.30 -19.27
N GLU A 164 14.95 0.98 -19.34
CA GLU A 164 13.91 1.60 -18.53
C GLU A 164 12.57 1.57 -19.27
N THR A 165 11.50 1.26 -18.55
CA THR A 165 10.12 1.48 -18.96
C THR A 165 9.64 2.77 -18.32
N ILE A 166 9.03 3.65 -19.13
CA ILE A 166 8.46 4.91 -18.68
C ILE A 166 6.95 4.74 -18.58
N LEU A 167 6.38 5.02 -17.41
CA LEU A 167 4.95 4.93 -17.16
C LEU A 167 4.39 6.19 -16.47
N PRO A 168 3.10 6.52 -16.64
CA PRO A 168 2.49 7.67 -15.97
C PRO A 168 2.36 7.46 -14.45
N LEU A 169 2.78 8.45 -13.67
CA LEU A 169 2.49 8.57 -12.24
C LEU A 169 1.54 9.74 -12.02
N ARG A 170 0.37 9.47 -11.42
CA ARG A 170 -0.64 10.49 -11.09
C ARG A 170 -0.82 10.62 -9.59
N VAL A 171 -0.77 11.84 -9.07
CA VAL A 171 -1.15 12.16 -7.69
C VAL A 171 -2.39 13.05 -7.71
N ILE A 172 -3.47 12.58 -7.10
CA ILE A 172 -4.81 13.17 -7.23
C ILE A 172 -5.32 13.58 -5.86
N THR A 173 -5.92 14.76 -5.75
CA THR A 173 -6.67 15.15 -4.54
C THR A 173 -7.85 16.07 -4.89
N SER A 174 -8.81 16.21 -3.98
CA SER A 174 -9.85 17.24 -4.11
C SER A 174 -9.23 18.63 -3.90
N LYS A 175 -9.66 19.64 -4.66
CA LYS A 175 -9.28 21.05 -4.39
C LYS A 175 -9.70 21.53 -2.99
N THR A 176 -10.64 20.85 -2.35
CA THR A 176 -11.11 21.14 -1.00
C THR A 176 -10.37 20.39 0.11
N SER A 177 -9.41 19.51 -0.22
CA SER A 177 -8.71 18.66 0.77
C SER A 177 -7.78 19.45 1.70
N GLY A 178 -7.31 20.64 1.26
CA GLY A 178 -6.26 21.41 1.94
C GLY A 178 -4.83 20.90 1.69
N VAL A 179 -4.67 19.93 0.78
CA VAL A 179 -3.36 19.46 0.31
C VAL A 179 -2.89 20.40 -0.81
N SER A 180 -1.71 20.99 -0.67
CA SER A 180 -1.20 21.96 -1.64
C SER A 180 -0.57 21.27 -2.86
N LEU A 181 -0.51 21.97 -4.00
CA LEU A 181 0.18 21.48 -5.20
C LEU A 181 1.66 21.12 -4.93
N SER A 182 2.34 21.87 -4.05
CA SER A 182 3.71 21.56 -3.63
C SER A 182 3.80 20.20 -2.92
N MET A 183 2.83 19.90 -2.05
CA MET A 183 2.75 18.59 -1.39
C MET A 183 2.48 17.46 -2.38
N LEU A 184 1.62 17.67 -3.38
CA LEU A 184 1.39 16.66 -4.43
C LEU A 184 2.65 16.35 -5.23
N ASN A 185 3.44 17.39 -5.57
CA ASN A 185 4.75 17.21 -6.21
C ASN A 185 5.74 16.48 -5.29
N GLN A 186 5.73 16.77 -3.99
CA GLN A 186 6.57 16.07 -3.01
C GLN A 186 6.20 14.59 -2.91
N ILE A 187 4.91 14.25 -2.88
CA ILE A 187 4.44 12.85 -2.90
C ILE A 187 4.92 12.14 -4.18
N ALA A 188 4.77 12.78 -5.34
CA ALA A 188 5.23 12.22 -6.61
C ALA A 188 6.75 11.95 -6.61
N TYR A 189 7.55 12.91 -6.11
CA TYR A 189 9.00 12.76 -5.98
C TYR A 189 9.39 11.61 -5.05
N ILE A 190 8.77 11.53 -3.87
CA ILE A 190 9.03 10.45 -2.90
C ILE A 190 8.68 9.10 -3.52
N ALA A 191 7.56 9.00 -4.24
CA ALA A 191 7.16 7.76 -4.91
C ALA A 191 8.19 7.32 -5.98
N GLN A 192 8.72 8.25 -6.78
CA GLN A 192 9.78 7.94 -7.76
C GLN A 192 11.04 7.38 -7.09
N GLU A 193 11.53 8.03 -6.03
CA GLU A 193 12.71 7.55 -5.30
C GLU A 193 12.46 6.22 -4.58
N ALA A 194 11.30 6.06 -3.97
CA ALA A 194 10.90 4.84 -3.29
C ALA A 194 10.85 3.65 -4.26
N VAL A 195 10.23 3.82 -5.44
CA VAL A 195 10.19 2.78 -6.48
C VAL A 195 11.60 2.39 -6.90
N ARG A 196 12.49 3.35 -7.16
CA ARG A 196 13.88 3.07 -7.53
C ARG A 196 14.61 2.23 -6.48
N LEU A 197 14.43 2.54 -5.20
CA LEU A 197 15.04 1.81 -4.08
C LEU A 197 14.42 0.42 -3.90
N LEU A 198 13.10 0.29 -4.07
CA LEU A 198 12.38 -0.98 -3.96
C LEU A 198 12.71 -1.92 -5.13
N GLU A 199 12.79 -1.42 -6.37
CA GLU A 199 13.23 -2.20 -7.52
C GLU A 199 14.66 -2.73 -7.35
N ASP A 200 15.55 -1.92 -6.75
CA ASP A 200 16.90 -2.37 -6.37
C ASP A 200 16.88 -3.43 -5.27
N PHE A 201 16.03 -3.26 -4.26
CA PHE A 201 15.88 -4.22 -3.17
C PHE A 201 15.40 -5.56 -3.68
N PHE A 202 14.30 -5.60 -4.44
CA PHE A 202 13.69 -6.84 -4.93
C PHE A 202 14.33 -7.38 -6.21
N ALA A 203 15.23 -6.63 -6.86
CA ALA A 203 15.80 -6.95 -8.17
C ALA A 203 14.72 -7.29 -9.21
N ALA A 204 13.59 -6.61 -9.13
CA ALA A 204 12.42 -6.81 -9.98
C ALA A 204 11.76 -5.45 -10.27
N PRO A 205 11.11 -5.28 -11.44
CA PRO A 205 10.38 -4.06 -11.74
C PRO A 205 9.20 -3.86 -10.77
N LEU A 206 8.66 -2.64 -10.70
CA LEU A 206 7.40 -2.37 -10.01
C LEU A 206 6.29 -3.28 -10.56
N PRO A 207 5.69 -4.17 -9.74
CA PRO A 207 4.62 -5.05 -10.20
C PRO A 207 3.33 -4.24 -10.39
N LEU A 208 2.89 -4.09 -11.65
CA LEU A 208 1.63 -3.45 -12.04
C LEU A 208 0.74 -4.45 -12.79
N GLN A 209 0.23 -4.12 -13.98
CA GLN A 209 -0.74 -4.95 -14.70
C GLN A 209 -0.10 -6.17 -15.34
N GLN A 210 1.09 -6.02 -15.93
CA GLN A 210 1.85 -7.11 -16.52
C GLN A 210 2.58 -7.90 -15.44
N LEU A 211 1.80 -8.55 -14.57
CA LEU A 211 2.36 -9.53 -13.67
C LEU A 211 2.94 -10.68 -14.51
N PRO A 212 4.06 -11.31 -14.10
CA PRO A 212 4.73 -12.34 -14.92
C PRO A 212 3.88 -13.58 -15.20
N PHE A 213 2.77 -13.72 -14.47
CA PHE A 213 1.79 -14.78 -14.53
C PHE A 213 0.43 -14.32 -15.10
N SER A 214 0.39 -13.12 -15.70
CA SER A 214 -0.78 -12.66 -16.46
C SER A 214 -0.65 -13.12 -17.92
N GLU A 215 -1.51 -14.04 -18.34
CA GLU A 215 -1.59 -14.42 -19.76
C GLU A 215 -2.51 -13.44 -20.52
N ASN A 216 -2.10 -13.06 -21.74
CA ASN A 216 -2.98 -12.52 -22.79
C ASN A 216 -3.67 -11.16 -22.58
N PHE A 217 -3.17 -10.26 -21.73
CA PHE A 217 -3.63 -8.87 -21.77
C PHE A 217 -2.82 -8.10 -22.84
N GLU A 218 -3.41 -7.92 -24.02
CA GLU A 218 -2.85 -7.05 -25.06
C GLU A 218 -2.55 -5.67 -24.48
N HIS A 219 -1.30 -5.24 -24.64
CA HIS A 219 -0.65 -3.97 -24.30
C HIS A 219 -1.59 -2.88 -23.73
N GLN A 220 -1.94 -3.02 -22.46
CA GLN A 220 -2.65 -1.97 -21.73
C GLN A 220 -1.65 -1.00 -21.12
N GLU A 221 -2.00 0.28 -21.12
CA GLU A 221 -1.20 1.31 -20.49
C GLU A 221 -1.14 1.05 -18.98
N GLU A 222 0.05 0.70 -18.50
CA GLU A 222 0.38 0.64 -17.08
C GLU A 222 0.51 2.05 -16.53
N MET A 223 0.00 2.27 -15.33
CA MET A 223 0.10 3.54 -14.63
C MET A 223 0.05 3.31 -13.12
N LEU A 224 0.69 4.20 -12.38
CA LEU A 224 0.58 4.26 -10.92
C LEU A 224 -0.23 5.49 -10.53
N THR A 225 -1.30 5.29 -9.76
CA THR A 225 -2.09 6.37 -9.19
C THR A 225 -1.93 6.41 -7.68
N ILE A 226 -1.75 7.61 -7.13
CA ILE A 226 -1.80 7.89 -5.70
C ILE A 226 -2.95 8.87 -5.47
N VAL A 227 -3.97 8.42 -4.74
CA VAL A 227 -5.13 9.21 -4.37
C VAL A 227 -4.97 9.72 -2.95
N VAL A 228 -4.93 11.03 -2.77
CA VAL A 228 -4.89 11.69 -1.47
C VAL A 228 -6.29 12.18 -1.13
N ALA A 229 -6.96 11.45 -0.24
CA ALA A 229 -8.40 11.58 0.01
C ALA A 229 -8.73 11.34 1.50
N PRO A 230 -9.95 11.69 1.96
CA PRO A 230 -10.42 11.41 3.31
C PRO A 230 -10.72 9.92 3.46
N THR A 231 -9.66 9.14 3.65
CA THR A 231 -9.75 7.71 3.95
C THR A 231 -10.42 7.49 5.31
N MET A 232 -10.69 6.23 5.63
CA MET A 232 -11.28 5.85 6.91
C MET A 232 -10.41 6.33 8.09
N PRO A 233 -11.00 6.66 9.25
CA PRO A 233 -10.29 7.35 10.34
C PRO A 233 -9.10 6.59 10.93
N TYR A 234 -9.07 5.28 10.76
CA TYR A 234 -8.05 4.39 11.31
C TYR A 234 -7.05 3.87 10.27
N ILE A 235 -7.15 4.33 9.01
CA ILE A 235 -6.19 3.98 7.95
C ILE A 235 -5.42 5.23 7.52
N SER A 236 -4.09 5.12 7.55
CA SER A 236 -3.18 6.16 7.09
C SER A 236 -2.95 6.05 5.58
N GLY A 237 -2.87 4.82 5.07
CA GLY A 237 -2.78 4.47 3.66
C GLY A 237 -3.47 3.14 3.37
N MET A 238 -3.56 2.80 2.09
CA MET A 238 -4.03 1.49 1.61
C MET A 238 -3.37 1.19 0.26
N GLU A 239 -2.75 0.02 0.16
CA GLU A 239 -1.91 -0.42 -0.95
C GLU A 239 -2.69 -0.95 -2.16
N HIS A 240 -3.88 -0.42 -2.44
CA HIS A 240 -4.66 -0.91 -3.59
C HIS A 240 -3.78 -0.92 -4.84
N HIS A 241 -3.79 -2.04 -5.55
CA HIS A 241 -2.78 -2.33 -6.54
C HIS A 241 -2.83 -1.31 -7.68
N SER A 242 -1.72 -0.61 -7.92
CA SER A 242 -1.60 0.49 -8.88
C SER A 242 -2.44 1.75 -8.58
N CYS A 243 -3.17 1.80 -7.45
CA CYS A 243 -4.07 2.90 -7.09
C CYS A 243 -4.07 3.17 -5.57
N ILE A 244 -2.90 3.52 -5.03
CA ILE A 244 -2.67 3.71 -3.58
C ILE A 244 -3.56 4.83 -3.05
N PHE A 245 -4.20 4.61 -1.90
CA PHE A 245 -4.93 5.67 -1.19
C PHE A 245 -4.12 6.15 0.01
N LEU A 246 -4.01 7.46 0.18
CA LEU A 246 -3.34 8.11 1.31
C LEU A 246 -4.31 9.05 2.03
N ASN A 247 -4.27 9.03 3.35
CA ASN A 247 -5.13 9.87 4.17
C ASN A 247 -4.75 11.34 4.03
N GLU A 248 -5.63 12.15 3.44
CA GLU A 248 -5.36 13.56 3.18
C GLU A 248 -5.00 14.36 4.43
N THR A 249 -5.49 13.97 5.62
CA THR A 249 -5.23 14.69 6.87
C THR A 249 -3.75 14.70 7.22
N ILE A 250 -3.00 13.66 6.84
CA ILE A 250 -1.56 13.56 7.02
C ILE A 250 -0.82 14.56 6.13
N TYR A 251 -1.37 14.90 4.96
CA TYR A 251 -0.74 15.70 3.92
C TYR A 251 -1.27 17.14 3.82
N ARG A 252 -2.21 17.53 4.68
CA ARG A 252 -2.72 18.91 4.71
C ARG A 252 -1.59 19.89 4.99
N THR A 253 -1.63 21.03 4.30
CA THR A 253 -0.70 22.11 4.58
C THR A 253 -1.18 22.78 5.87
N SER A 254 -0.36 22.74 6.93
CA SER A 254 -0.64 23.51 8.15
C SER A 254 -0.79 24.98 7.75
N GLN A 255 -2.01 25.50 7.82
CA GLN A 255 -2.22 26.94 7.68
C GLN A 255 -1.39 27.61 8.77
N ASN A 256 -0.38 28.38 8.35
CA ASN A 256 0.30 29.30 9.23
C ASN A 256 -0.78 30.20 9.86
N ASN A 257 -1.08 29.99 11.15
CA ASN A 257 -1.80 30.93 12.00
C ASN A 257 -0.95 32.21 12.11
N ASN A 258 -0.98 33.03 11.06
CA ASN A 258 -0.38 34.36 10.97
C ASN A 258 -1.46 35.45 10.88
N ASN A 259 -2.65 35.18 11.39
CA ASN A 259 -3.68 36.20 11.58
C ASN A 259 -4.10 36.19 13.05
N ASN A 260 -3.46 37.04 13.85
CA ASN A 260 -4.10 37.70 14.98
C ASN A 260 -3.27 38.92 15.38
N ASN A 261 -3.55 40.04 14.71
CA ASN A 261 -3.38 41.39 15.24
C ASN A 261 -4.43 42.29 14.57
N ASN A 262 -5.64 42.35 15.14
CA ASN A 262 -6.26 43.58 15.64
C ASN A 262 -7.76 43.43 15.94
N SER A 263 -8.12 43.82 17.17
CA SER A 263 -9.42 44.36 17.67
C SER A 263 -10.67 43.47 17.56
N SER A 264 -11.57 43.33 18.54
CA SER A 264 -11.77 44.06 19.81
C SER A 264 -12.83 43.37 20.70
N SER A 265 -12.72 43.65 22.01
CA SER A 265 -13.76 43.75 23.06
C SER A 265 -14.47 42.50 23.60
N GLY A 266 -14.32 42.25 24.93
CA GLY A 266 -15.20 41.37 25.70
C GLY A 266 -14.67 40.86 27.05
N SER A 267 -14.41 41.77 27.99
CA SER A 267 -14.30 41.64 29.48
C SER A 267 -14.58 40.28 30.18
N GLY A 268 -13.70 39.90 31.15
CA GLY A 268 -14.12 38.98 32.24
C GLY A 268 -13.08 38.22 33.09
N SER A 269 -12.19 38.94 33.80
CA SER A 269 -11.63 38.65 35.14
C SER A 269 -10.91 37.33 35.54
N SER A 270 -9.65 37.52 36.01
CA SER A 270 -8.93 36.89 37.14
C SER A 270 -8.53 35.40 37.02
N GLY A 271 -7.29 34.95 37.19
CA GLY A 271 -6.04 35.56 37.66
C GLY A 271 -5.19 34.47 38.32
N ASN A 272 -4.02 34.12 37.77
CA ASN A 272 -2.79 33.99 38.56
C ASN A 272 -1.58 33.83 37.63
N SER A 273 -0.64 34.77 37.79
CA SER A 273 0.65 34.81 37.12
C SER A 273 1.66 34.03 37.95
N ASN A 274 2.37 33.10 37.33
CA ASN A 274 3.73 32.76 37.76
C ASN A 274 4.60 32.66 36.51
N ASN A 275 5.35 33.73 36.29
CA ASN A 275 6.44 33.83 35.35
C ASN A 275 7.52 32.79 35.67
N ASN A 276 7.88 31.98 34.68
CA ASN A 276 9.26 31.55 34.51
C ASN A 276 9.59 31.51 33.01
N ASN A 277 10.22 32.59 32.56
CA ASN A 277 10.90 32.67 31.28
C ASN A 277 12.16 31.81 31.32
N ASN A 278 12.22 30.75 30.50
CA ASN A 278 13.42 30.32 29.75
C ASN A 278 13.16 28.96 29.09
N THR A 279 12.81 28.94 27.79
CA THR A 279 13.51 28.07 26.82
C THR A 279 13.19 28.47 25.38
N LYS A 280 14.26 28.59 24.61
CA LYS A 280 14.35 29.01 23.22
C LYS A 280 13.84 27.92 22.26
N GLY A 281 12.95 28.30 21.34
CA GLY A 281 13.10 28.12 19.88
C GLY A 281 13.53 26.77 19.28
N SER A 282 13.18 25.61 19.83
CA SER A 282 13.57 24.29 19.27
C SER A 282 12.42 23.35 18.88
N SER A 283 11.19 23.57 19.37
CA SER A 283 10.07 22.65 19.17
C SER A 283 9.44 22.67 17.77
N LYS A 284 9.54 23.79 17.03
CA LYS A 284 8.86 23.95 15.74
C LYS A 284 9.57 23.24 14.57
N GLN A 285 10.90 23.15 14.58
CA GLN A 285 11.67 22.41 13.57
C GLN A 285 11.66 20.89 13.80
N GLN A 286 11.50 20.45 15.05
CA GLN A 286 11.46 19.03 15.40
C GLN A 286 10.10 18.39 15.08
N ALA A 287 9.00 19.13 15.25
CA ALA A 287 7.67 18.68 14.85
C ALA A 287 7.52 18.55 13.32
N THR A 288 8.00 19.55 12.55
CA THR A 288 7.91 19.52 11.08
C THR A 288 8.75 18.42 10.43
N SER A 289 9.90 18.08 11.04
CA SER A 289 10.75 16.99 10.54
C SER A 289 10.19 15.62 10.89
N SER A 290 9.49 15.47 12.02
CA SER A 290 8.81 14.22 12.40
C SER A 290 7.63 13.90 11.46
N ASP A 291 6.86 14.93 11.08
CA ASP A 291 5.75 14.78 10.14
C ASP A 291 6.23 14.41 8.74
N GLU A 292 7.35 15.00 8.30
CA GLU A 292 7.98 14.68 7.02
C GLU A 292 8.50 13.23 6.98
N VAL A 293 9.18 12.77 8.03
CA VAL A 293 9.61 11.37 8.15
C VAL A 293 8.41 10.43 8.05
N SER A 294 7.34 10.71 8.79
CA SER A 294 6.13 9.86 8.79
C SER A 294 5.48 9.78 7.42
N ARG A 295 5.47 10.89 6.66
CA ARG A 295 4.93 10.93 5.28
C ARG A 295 5.76 10.12 4.30
N VAL A 296 7.10 10.19 4.42
CA VAL A 296 8.02 9.44 3.56
C VAL A 296 7.92 7.95 3.88
N GLU A 297 7.96 7.58 5.17
CA GLU A 297 7.80 6.18 5.61
C GLU A 297 6.49 5.60 5.08
N LEU A 298 5.36 6.30 5.24
CA LEU A 298 4.07 5.84 4.74
C LEU A 298 4.07 5.60 3.22
N ILE A 299 4.62 6.51 2.40
CA ILE A 299 4.64 6.30 0.95
C ILE A 299 5.49 5.09 0.57
N VAL A 300 6.64 4.90 1.22
CA VAL A 300 7.50 3.72 0.99
C VAL A 300 6.77 2.44 1.42
N HIS A 301 6.05 2.47 2.53
CA HIS A 301 5.27 1.34 3.04
C HIS A 301 4.24 0.85 2.02
N GLU A 302 3.38 1.76 1.55
CA GLU A 302 2.32 1.44 0.58
C GLU A 302 2.89 0.94 -0.76
N LEU A 303 4.06 1.47 -1.18
CA LEU A 303 4.73 1.02 -2.39
C LEU A 303 5.38 -0.36 -2.21
N ALA A 304 5.98 -0.65 -1.05
CA ALA A 304 6.59 -1.94 -0.77
C ALA A 304 5.58 -3.08 -0.88
N HIS A 305 4.32 -2.82 -0.52
CA HIS A 305 3.25 -3.80 -0.65
C HIS A 305 3.00 -4.30 -2.07
N HIS A 306 3.39 -3.55 -3.10
CA HIS A 306 3.26 -4.01 -4.49
C HIS A 306 4.10 -5.28 -4.75
N TRP A 307 5.27 -5.38 -4.12
CA TRP A 307 6.07 -6.60 -4.13
C TRP A 307 5.58 -7.61 -3.08
N VAL A 308 5.44 -7.18 -1.82
CA VAL A 308 5.09 -8.05 -0.68
C VAL A 308 3.68 -7.75 -0.16
N GLY A 309 2.74 -8.60 -0.52
CA GLY A 309 1.31 -8.44 -0.29
C GLY A 309 0.55 -8.66 -1.60
N ASN A 310 0.74 -7.74 -2.54
CA ASN A 310 0.01 -7.73 -3.80
C ASN A 310 0.56 -8.79 -4.77
N ALA A 311 1.81 -8.68 -5.23
CA ALA A 311 2.41 -9.67 -6.12
C ALA A 311 2.71 -10.97 -5.39
N LEU A 312 3.52 -10.92 -4.32
CA LEU A 312 3.83 -12.07 -3.46
C LEU A 312 2.96 -12.04 -2.21
N GLY A 313 2.04 -12.99 -2.06
CA GLY A 313 1.25 -13.13 -0.83
C GLY A 313 2.09 -13.61 0.35
N MET A 314 1.83 -13.03 1.53
CA MET A 314 2.49 -13.42 2.78
C MET A 314 1.52 -13.27 3.97
N PRO A 315 1.74 -13.99 5.09
CA PRO A 315 1.07 -13.71 6.35
C PRO A 315 1.32 -12.27 6.82
N PHE A 316 0.37 -11.71 7.57
CA PHE A 316 0.39 -10.32 8.02
C PHE A 316 1.72 -9.93 8.68
N VAL A 317 2.18 -10.75 9.65
CA VAL A 317 3.42 -10.49 10.40
C VAL A 317 4.65 -10.36 9.50
N LEU A 318 4.68 -11.08 8.38
CA LEU A 318 5.78 -10.99 7.41
C LEU A 318 5.57 -9.85 6.42
N LYS A 319 4.36 -9.72 5.85
CA LYS A 319 3.97 -8.63 4.94
C LYS A 319 4.33 -7.27 5.56
N GLU A 320 3.76 -6.99 6.71
CA GLU A 320 3.96 -5.73 7.43
C GLU A 320 5.37 -5.59 7.97
N GLY A 321 5.97 -6.68 8.45
CA GLY A 321 7.31 -6.63 8.99
C GLY A 321 8.35 -6.21 7.94
N VAL A 322 8.20 -6.68 6.69
CA VAL A 322 9.04 -6.28 5.57
C VAL A 322 8.78 -4.82 5.21
N CYS A 323 7.51 -4.40 5.06
CA CYS A 323 7.16 -3.01 4.73
C CYS A 323 7.70 -2.02 5.79
N LEU A 324 7.47 -2.28 7.08
CA LEU A 324 7.97 -1.47 8.19
C LEU A 324 9.50 -1.43 8.29
N LEU A 325 10.19 -2.48 7.86
CA LEU A 325 11.65 -2.48 7.83
C LEU A 325 12.17 -1.60 6.69
N LEU A 326 11.59 -1.77 5.50
CA LEU A 326 12.00 -1.05 4.29
C LEU A 326 11.65 0.43 4.36
N GLU A 327 10.48 0.79 4.90
CA GLU A 327 10.11 2.21 5.09
C GLU A 327 11.16 2.94 5.93
N GLN A 328 11.66 2.32 7.01
CA GLN A 328 12.63 2.92 7.91
C GLN A 328 14.00 3.06 7.24
N CYS A 329 14.43 2.02 6.53
CA CYS A 329 15.71 2.02 5.83
C CYS A 329 15.74 3.01 4.67
N PHE A 330 14.67 3.06 3.87
CA PHE A 330 14.63 3.88 2.66
C PHE A 330 14.19 5.31 2.94
N CYS A 331 13.41 5.56 4.00
CA CYS A 331 13.17 6.92 4.48
C CYS A 331 14.50 7.61 4.80
N ASP A 332 15.45 6.94 5.45
CA ASP A 332 16.75 7.57 5.72
C ASP A 332 17.45 8.00 4.42
N ILE A 333 17.46 7.13 3.41
CA ILE A 333 18.11 7.39 2.13
C ILE A 333 17.43 8.54 1.38
N ILE A 334 16.10 8.51 1.28
CA ILE A 334 15.30 9.57 0.64
C ILE A 334 15.50 10.91 1.35
N MET A 335 15.66 10.89 2.68
CA MET A 335 15.95 12.07 3.51
C MET A 335 17.43 12.47 3.49
N GLY A 336 18.26 11.88 2.62
CA GLY A 336 19.68 12.21 2.45
C GLY A 336 20.59 11.73 3.59
N LYS A 337 20.13 10.77 4.40
CA LYS A 337 20.88 10.18 5.51
C LYS A 337 21.41 8.79 5.11
N PRO A 338 22.53 8.33 5.69
CA PRO A 338 22.93 6.94 5.58
C PRO A 338 21.84 6.03 6.17
N MET A 339 21.60 4.89 5.52
CA MET A 339 20.66 3.89 6.01
C MET A 339 21.00 3.47 7.45
N ARG A 340 20.01 3.51 8.35
CA ARG A 340 20.17 3.07 9.74
C ARG A 340 20.62 1.61 9.84
N LYS A 341 21.39 1.32 10.90
CA LYS A 341 21.70 -0.05 11.29
C LYS A 341 20.50 -0.70 11.94
N ILE A 342 20.22 -1.94 11.55
CA ILE A 342 19.13 -2.74 12.11
C ILE A 342 19.62 -3.35 13.43
N LYS A 343 18.90 -3.07 14.51
CA LYS A 343 19.16 -3.62 15.85
C LYS A 343 18.13 -4.71 16.20
N PRO A 344 18.51 -5.74 16.95
CA PRO A 344 17.56 -6.75 17.43
C PRO A 344 16.50 -6.14 18.37
N SER A 345 15.36 -6.81 18.49
CA SER A 345 14.20 -6.35 19.27
C SER A 345 14.53 -6.09 20.76
N GLY A 346 15.49 -6.84 21.33
CA GLY A 346 15.94 -6.68 22.72
C GLY A 346 16.57 -5.32 23.05
N ASP A 347 17.13 -4.61 22.07
CA ASP A 347 17.80 -3.31 22.28
C ASP A 347 16.80 -2.13 22.32
N THR A 348 15.54 -2.34 21.94
CA THR A 348 14.54 -1.26 21.83
C THR A 348 13.72 -1.03 23.11
N LEU A 349 13.87 -1.87 24.14
CA LEU A 349 13.17 -1.70 25.43
C LEU A 349 13.63 -0.49 26.27
N SER A 350 14.63 0.29 25.83
CA SER A 350 15.15 1.44 26.59
C SER A 350 14.84 2.82 26.01
N SER A 351 14.02 2.92 24.96
CA SER A 351 13.65 4.22 24.39
C SER A 351 12.21 4.21 23.92
N THR A 352 11.45 5.22 24.35
CA THR A 352 10.10 5.59 23.91
C THR A 352 8.93 4.70 24.37
N PHE A 353 8.58 4.82 25.66
CA PHE A 353 7.19 4.64 26.09
C PHE A 353 6.47 6.01 26.02
N ILE A 354 5.45 6.11 25.17
CA ILE A 354 4.38 7.10 25.31
C ILE A 354 3.23 6.41 26.06
N THR A 355 3.01 6.85 27.29
CA THR A 355 1.89 6.45 28.17
C THR A 355 0.53 6.89 27.63
N PRO A 356 -0.52 6.11 27.91
CA PRO A 356 -1.76 6.63 28.48
C PRO A 356 -1.92 6.18 29.95
N ALA A 357 -2.38 7.09 30.80
CA ALA A 357 -2.54 6.92 32.25
C ALA A 357 -3.88 6.20 32.61
N PRO A 358 -4.22 6.02 33.91
CA PRO A 358 -4.04 4.76 34.64
C PRO A 358 -5.37 4.08 35.00
N SER A 359 -5.38 2.75 35.13
CA SER A 359 -6.35 2.10 36.02
C SER A 359 -5.80 0.82 36.67
N VAL A 360 -5.79 0.89 38.00
CA VAL A 360 -5.98 -0.16 39.00
C VAL A 360 -5.01 -1.37 39.00
N SER A 361 -4.17 -1.33 40.02
CA SER A 361 -3.38 -2.41 40.61
C SER A 361 -4.17 -3.70 40.88
N THR A 362 -3.59 -4.85 40.54
CA THR A 362 -3.66 -6.05 41.39
C THR A 362 -2.42 -6.93 41.20
N THR A 363 -2.04 -7.53 42.31
CA THR A 363 -0.72 -8.05 42.69
C THR A 363 -0.56 -9.54 42.35
N SER A 364 0.70 -10.00 42.33
CA SER A 364 1.19 -11.39 42.43
C SER A 364 1.26 -12.18 41.12
N SER A 365 2.31 -12.95 40.80
CA SER A 365 3.46 -13.46 41.57
C SER A 365 4.60 -13.80 40.61
N ARG A 366 5.84 -13.48 41.01
CA ARG A 366 7.08 -13.94 40.37
C ARG A 366 7.19 -15.46 40.47
N THR A 367 7.40 -16.11 39.33
CA THR A 367 8.04 -17.42 39.26
C THR A 367 9.14 -17.33 38.23
N GLU A 368 10.38 -17.34 38.71
CA GLU A 368 11.58 -17.51 37.91
C GLU A 368 11.57 -18.91 37.29
N SER A 369 11.44 -18.98 35.97
CA SER A 369 11.76 -20.18 35.21
C SER A 369 12.77 -19.82 34.12
N SER A 370 14.03 -20.17 34.45
CA SER A 370 15.15 -20.50 33.57
C SER A 370 14.94 -20.28 32.06
N LEU A 371 15.66 -19.29 31.53
CA LEU A 371 15.83 -19.01 30.11
C LEU A 371 16.69 -20.10 29.47
N THR A 372 16.05 -21.07 28.83
CA THR A 372 16.65 -21.73 27.66
C THR A 372 16.48 -20.78 26.47
N VAL A 373 17.58 -20.20 25.99
CA VAL A 373 17.62 -19.42 24.75
C VAL A 373 17.25 -20.35 23.60
N SER A 374 15.98 -20.33 23.21
CA SER A 374 15.55 -20.99 21.98
C SER A 374 16.14 -20.22 20.81
N THR A 375 17.05 -20.87 20.08
CA THR A 375 17.77 -20.34 18.91
C THR A 375 16.91 -20.19 17.66
N ALA A 376 15.65 -20.61 17.70
CA ALA A 376 14.71 -20.55 16.59
C ALA A 376 13.80 -19.31 16.69
N THR A 377 13.91 -18.40 15.72
CA THR A 377 12.92 -17.31 15.58
C THR A 377 11.60 -17.93 15.16
N THR A 378 10.61 -17.84 16.05
CA THR A 378 9.25 -18.32 15.76
C THR A 378 8.43 -17.17 15.21
N VAL A 379 7.96 -17.28 13.97
CA VAL A 379 7.00 -16.34 13.39
C VAL A 379 5.61 -16.79 13.83
N VAL A 380 5.00 -16.05 14.75
CA VAL A 380 3.64 -16.30 15.21
C VAL A 380 2.72 -15.26 14.59
N ASP A 381 1.83 -15.70 13.71
CA ASP A 381 0.86 -14.83 13.05
C ASP A 381 -0.06 -14.13 14.07
N THR A 382 -0.67 -13.04 13.65
CA THR A 382 -1.65 -12.31 14.46
C THR A 382 -2.98 -13.07 14.51
N GLU A 383 -3.67 -13.01 15.66
CA GLU A 383 -5.02 -13.56 15.74
C GLU A 383 -5.95 -12.84 14.76
N LYS A 384 -6.82 -13.60 14.10
CA LYS A 384 -7.78 -13.06 13.13
C LYS A 384 -8.65 -11.97 13.76
N GLY A 385 -8.71 -10.79 13.14
CA GLY A 385 -9.42 -9.61 13.63
C GLY A 385 -8.63 -8.72 14.61
N LYS A 386 -7.35 -9.02 14.86
CA LYS A 386 -6.43 -8.20 15.68
C LYS A 386 -5.15 -7.80 14.93
N GLU A 387 -5.13 -7.96 13.63
CA GLU A 387 -3.97 -7.71 12.78
C GLU A 387 -3.63 -6.21 12.77
N PHE A 388 -4.63 -5.33 12.70
CA PHE A 388 -4.44 -3.88 12.50
C PHE A 388 -4.37 -3.11 13.82
N THR A 389 -3.43 -3.50 14.70
CA THR A 389 -3.16 -2.78 15.95
C THR A 389 -1.71 -2.34 16.03
N GLY A 390 -1.42 -1.23 16.71
CA GLY A 390 -0.03 -0.79 16.89
C GLY A 390 0.86 -1.86 17.54
N TYR A 391 0.29 -2.72 18.39
CA TYR A 391 1.00 -3.88 18.94
C TYR A 391 1.39 -4.90 17.86
N SER A 392 0.46 -5.22 16.95
CA SER A 392 0.67 -6.16 15.86
C SER A 392 1.72 -5.68 14.86
N TYR A 393 1.68 -4.41 14.44
CA TYR A 393 2.72 -3.79 13.61
C TYR A 393 4.08 -3.82 14.31
N GLN A 394 4.14 -3.48 15.61
CA GLN A 394 5.39 -3.53 16.37
C GLN A 394 5.95 -4.96 16.48
N LYS A 395 5.08 -5.96 16.66
CA LYS A 395 5.46 -7.38 16.67
C LYS A 395 5.99 -7.82 15.30
N ALA A 396 5.35 -7.41 14.22
CA ALA A 396 5.80 -7.69 12.84
C ALA A 396 7.20 -7.12 12.58
N LEU A 397 7.41 -5.84 12.89
CA LEU A 397 8.71 -5.20 12.78
C LEU A 397 9.79 -5.86 13.64
N ASN A 398 9.48 -6.20 14.89
CA ASN A 398 10.44 -6.86 15.78
C ASN A 398 10.84 -8.24 15.28
N THR A 399 9.88 -9.00 14.74
CA THR A 399 10.13 -10.31 14.13
C THR A 399 11.14 -10.19 13.00
N LEU A 400 10.95 -9.21 12.09
CA LEU A 400 11.88 -9.00 10.98
C LEU A 400 13.23 -8.43 11.44
N ARG A 401 13.27 -7.56 12.44
CA ARG A 401 14.54 -7.10 13.03
C ARG A 401 15.36 -8.25 13.60
N ASP A 402 14.73 -9.23 14.23
CA ASP A 402 15.42 -10.40 14.78
C ASP A 402 15.92 -11.36 13.68
N VAL A 403 15.20 -11.48 12.57
CA VAL A 403 15.69 -12.19 11.38
C VAL A 403 16.89 -11.46 10.79
N VAL A 404 16.75 -10.17 10.49
CA VAL A 404 17.76 -9.41 9.75
C VAL A 404 19.00 -9.11 10.59
N SER A 405 18.88 -8.92 11.91
CA SER A 405 20.04 -8.72 12.78
C SER A 405 20.95 -9.96 12.86
N ARG A 406 20.40 -11.17 12.66
CA ARG A 406 21.18 -12.43 12.65
C ARG A 406 21.97 -12.63 11.36
N MET A 407 21.39 -12.30 10.20
CA MET A 407 22.02 -12.54 8.89
C MET A 407 22.68 -11.32 8.25
N GLY A 408 22.32 -10.11 8.71
CA GLY A 408 22.71 -8.86 8.08
C GLY A 408 21.81 -8.48 6.90
N PHE A 409 21.66 -7.17 6.67
CA PHE A 409 20.75 -6.64 5.65
C PHE A 409 21.11 -7.04 4.22
N SER A 410 22.40 -7.16 3.88
CA SER A 410 22.83 -7.58 2.53
C SER A 410 22.36 -8.99 2.21
N THR A 411 22.59 -9.93 3.13
CA THR A 411 22.13 -11.31 2.97
C THR A 411 20.62 -11.38 2.97
N PHE A 412 19.94 -10.60 3.83
CA PHE A 412 18.47 -10.51 3.80
C PHE A 412 17.95 -10.06 2.43
N LYS A 413 18.52 -8.98 1.86
CA LYS A 413 18.20 -8.51 0.51
C LYS A 413 18.39 -9.62 -0.52
N GLU A 414 19.54 -10.29 -0.55
CA GLU A 414 19.80 -11.40 -1.47
C GLU A 414 18.79 -12.55 -1.34
N ARG A 415 18.40 -12.91 -0.11
CA ARG A 415 17.38 -13.95 0.14
C ARG A 415 15.98 -13.52 -0.30
N MET A 416 15.61 -12.26 -0.08
CA MET A 416 14.34 -11.69 -0.55
C MET A 416 14.28 -11.67 -2.08
N GLN A 417 15.36 -11.27 -2.76
CA GLN A 417 15.48 -11.32 -4.22
C GLN A 417 15.32 -12.74 -4.75
N TYR A 418 16.00 -13.72 -4.13
CA TYR A 418 15.91 -15.12 -4.53
C TYR A 418 14.51 -15.69 -4.34
N MET A 419 13.88 -15.43 -3.19
CA MET A 419 12.50 -15.84 -2.92
C MET A 419 11.54 -15.22 -3.94
N TYR A 420 11.60 -13.90 -4.12
CA TYR A 420 10.72 -13.19 -5.05
C TYR A 420 10.89 -13.69 -6.49
N PHE A 421 12.13 -13.95 -6.93
CA PHE A 421 12.39 -14.53 -8.24
C PHE A 421 11.75 -15.91 -8.41
N ASN A 422 11.93 -16.81 -7.45
CA ASN A 422 11.41 -18.18 -7.56
C ASN A 422 9.88 -18.24 -7.52
N GLU A 423 9.27 -17.47 -6.62
CA GLU A 423 7.83 -17.53 -6.38
C GLU A 423 7.06 -16.69 -7.40
N VAL A 424 7.60 -15.56 -7.87
CA VAL A 424 6.86 -14.62 -8.71
C VAL A 424 7.32 -14.65 -10.16
N MET A 425 8.63 -14.62 -10.40
CA MET A 425 9.18 -14.41 -11.76
C MET A 425 9.38 -15.71 -12.54
N LYS A 426 9.81 -16.79 -11.88
CA LYS A 426 10.15 -18.06 -12.53
C LYS A 426 8.96 -18.75 -13.20
N HIS A 427 7.75 -18.54 -12.68
CA HIS A 427 6.52 -19.08 -13.30
C HIS A 427 6.25 -18.49 -14.70
N SER A 428 6.88 -17.37 -15.06
CA SER A 428 6.78 -16.74 -16.38
C SER A 428 7.61 -17.46 -17.46
N GLU A 429 8.73 -18.10 -17.08
CA GLU A 429 9.70 -18.67 -18.05
C GLU A 429 9.26 -20.02 -18.64
N ASN A 430 8.36 -20.75 -17.96
CA ASN A 430 7.94 -22.09 -18.38
C ASN A 430 6.68 -22.12 -19.27
N CYS A 431 6.07 -20.99 -19.60
CA CYS A 431 4.88 -20.92 -20.46
C CYS A 431 5.19 -21.01 -21.97
N GLY A 432 6.41 -21.40 -22.36
CA GLY A 432 6.91 -21.37 -23.73
C GLY A 432 6.94 -22.70 -24.51
N GLU A 433 6.57 -23.84 -23.91
CA GLU A 433 6.47 -25.12 -24.64
C GLU A 433 5.08 -25.73 -24.45
N GLU A 434 4.22 -25.52 -25.45
CA GLU A 434 2.90 -26.14 -25.56
C GLU A 434 3.03 -27.66 -25.76
N ASP A 435 2.86 -28.45 -24.70
CA ASP A 435 2.57 -29.87 -24.79
C ASP A 435 1.06 -30.09 -24.58
N TYR A 436 0.30 -30.07 -25.68
CA TYR A 436 -1.18 -30.10 -25.75
C TYR A 436 -1.87 -31.34 -25.15
N ASN A 437 -1.13 -32.25 -24.49
CA ASN A 437 -1.66 -33.55 -24.05
C ASN A 437 -1.40 -33.91 -22.58
N SER A 438 -0.90 -33.01 -21.74
CA SER A 438 -0.82 -33.29 -20.31
C SER A 438 -2.09 -32.87 -19.58
N HIS A 439 -2.63 -33.77 -18.76
CA HIS A 439 -3.74 -33.51 -17.86
C HIS A 439 -3.46 -32.25 -17.03
N PHE A 440 -4.19 -31.16 -17.32
CA PHE A 440 -4.19 -29.90 -16.56
C PHE A 440 -4.27 -30.17 -15.05
N SER A 441 -3.13 -30.06 -14.37
CA SER A 441 -3.06 -30.16 -12.92
C SER A 441 -3.38 -28.78 -12.33
N VAL A 442 -4.43 -28.71 -11.52
CA VAL A 442 -4.89 -27.51 -10.81
C VAL A 442 -3.79 -26.86 -9.93
N LYS A 443 -2.64 -27.53 -9.72
CA LYS A 443 -1.51 -26.99 -8.98
C LYS A 443 -0.68 -25.94 -9.72
N ASP A 444 -0.79 -25.82 -11.05
CA ASP A 444 0.15 -25.00 -11.84
C ASP A 444 -0.25 -23.51 -11.94
N TYR A 445 -1.40 -23.12 -11.38
CA TYR A 445 -1.91 -21.74 -11.34
C TYR A 445 -2.06 -21.18 -9.91
N LEU A 446 -1.40 -21.79 -8.92
CA LEU A 446 -1.37 -21.21 -7.58
C LEU A 446 -0.49 -19.95 -7.62
N THR A 447 -1.16 -18.81 -7.68
CA THR A 447 -0.56 -17.50 -7.46
C THR A 447 0.31 -17.49 -6.20
N PRO A 448 1.44 -16.78 -6.22
CA PRO A 448 2.46 -16.95 -5.21
C PRO A 448 2.01 -16.50 -3.82
N TYR A 449 2.04 -17.43 -2.87
CA TYR A 449 1.83 -17.19 -1.45
C TYR A 449 2.87 -17.96 -0.65
N VAL A 450 3.71 -17.25 0.09
CA VAL A 450 4.77 -17.85 0.92
C VAL A 450 4.31 -17.92 2.36
N ARG A 451 4.22 -19.14 2.91
CA ARG A 451 3.92 -19.34 4.32
C ARG A 451 5.12 -18.97 5.20
N ALA A 452 4.87 -18.83 6.51
CA ALA A 452 5.92 -18.43 7.45
C ALA A 452 7.09 -19.43 7.54
N ASP A 453 6.82 -20.73 7.45
CA ASP A 453 7.83 -21.79 7.42
C ASP A 453 8.69 -21.74 6.15
N GLU A 454 8.07 -21.49 5.00
CA GLU A 454 8.75 -21.32 3.72
C GLU A 454 9.62 -20.06 3.70
N PHE A 455 9.12 -18.96 4.24
CA PHE A 455 9.90 -17.73 4.41
C PHE A 455 11.15 -17.99 5.25
N LEU A 456 11.01 -18.63 6.42
CA LEU A 456 12.16 -18.94 7.29
C LEU A 456 13.16 -19.88 6.59
N ALA A 457 12.68 -20.82 5.77
CA ALA A 457 13.54 -21.67 4.95
C ALA A 457 14.35 -20.86 3.91
N TYR A 458 13.72 -19.89 3.23
CA TYR A 458 14.43 -18.96 2.35
C TYR A 458 15.46 -18.10 3.08
N MET A 459 15.11 -17.67 4.30
CA MET A 459 15.99 -16.91 5.18
C MET A 459 17.14 -17.76 5.74
N GLY A 460 17.00 -19.10 5.75
CA GLY A 460 18.00 -20.02 6.30
C GLY A 460 18.09 -19.95 7.82
N THR A 461 16.95 -19.73 8.49
CA THR A 461 16.87 -19.42 9.93
C THR A 461 15.97 -20.32 10.75
#